data_AF-A0A2H5ZSL6-F1
#
_entry.id   AF-A0A2H5ZSL6-F1
#
_cell.length_a   1.000
_cell.length_b   1.000
_cell.length_c   1.000
_cell.angle_alpha   90.00
_cell.angle_beta   90.00
_cell.angle_gamma   90.00
#
_symmetry.space_group_name_H-M   'P 1'
#
loop_
_entity.id
_entity.type
_entity.pdbx_description
1 polymer ?
#
loop_
_entity_poly.entity_id
_entity_poly.type
_entity_poly.pdbx_seq_one_letter_code
_entity_poly.pdbx_strand_id
1 'polypeptide(L)'
;MSPVPPGTANGRALPIPLDRVPPWVLVLVAAGLVVLSRLAGSEVYRETLRFLAAGVSTTLFLTVASFAVALVAGLVAALLRLSRSVLLRTVAVLYVEVVRGVPLLVLLLYIAFVVTPWLADVTGVRWWRDNVVRAVMGLGIGYGAYLAEVYRAGIEAIPRGQVEAALSLGLSRAQTLRHVVLPQALRIVLPPLGNDFVALLKDSSLASVISVTELTYSGNLNVARTFRSFETYNAVALLYLCMTLAGSAGVRLLERVTRAPGWGAFTP
;
A
#
# COMPACT_ATOMS: atom_id res chain seq x y z
N MET A 1 41.08 21.70 24.03
CA MET A 1 40.87 20.23 24.05
C MET A 1 40.28 19.87 25.40
N SER A 2 39.00 19.50 25.44
CA SER A 2 38.37 18.87 26.61
C SER A 2 37.86 17.49 26.15
N PRO A 3 38.21 16.39 26.83
CA PRO A 3 37.83 15.05 26.39
C PRO A 3 36.37 14.77 26.77
N VAL A 4 35.57 14.32 25.80
CA VAL A 4 34.27 13.69 26.07
C VAL A 4 34.54 12.23 26.46
N PRO A 5 34.03 11.73 27.60
CA PRO A 5 34.29 10.36 28.02
C PRO A 5 33.48 9.35 27.18
N PRO A 6 34.03 8.16 26.89
CA PRO A 6 33.29 7.08 26.24
C PRO A 6 32.64 6.14 27.28
N GLY A 7 31.37 5.80 27.07
CA GLY A 7 30.65 4.76 27.83
C GLY A 7 29.36 4.41 27.10
N THR A 8 29.37 3.45 26.16
CA THR A 8 29.14 2.00 26.32
C THR A 8 27.72 1.59 26.76
N ALA A 9 27.10 0.85 25.85
CA ALA A 9 26.36 -0.40 26.06
C ALA A 9 24.89 -0.37 26.52
N ASN A 10 24.08 -1.03 25.69
CA ASN A 10 22.96 -1.92 26.06
C ASN A 10 21.80 -1.33 26.88
N GLY A 11 20.83 -0.76 26.17
CA GLY A 11 19.47 -0.53 26.69
C GLY A 11 18.44 -1.33 25.90
N ARG A 12 18.02 -2.48 26.43
CA ARG A 12 16.77 -3.15 26.04
C ARG A 12 15.60 -2.19 26.32
N ALA A 13 14.69 -2.09 25.33
CA ALA A 13 13.37 -1.47 25.34
C ALA A 13 13.18 -0.21 26.22
N LEU A 14 13.11 0.97 25.58
CA LEU A 14 12.50 2.13 26.24
C LEU A 14 10.97 1.90 26.30
N PRO A 15 10.36 1.68 27.49
CA PRO A 15 8.96 2.06 27.65
C PRO A 15 8.88 3.56 27.36
N ILE A 16 7.93 3.95 26.50
CA ILE A 16 7.71 5.36 26.17
C ILE A 16 7.52 6.10 27.51
N PRO A 17 8.35 7.12 27.84
CA PRO A 17 8.18 7.88 29.07
C PRO A 17 6.76 8.47 29.07
N LEU A 18 5.91 8.04 30.00
CA LEU A 18 4.49 8.42 30.04
C LEU A 18 4.30 9.94 30.22
N ASP A 19 5.32 10.62 30.76
CA ASP A 19 5.45 12.07 30.90
C ASP A 19 5.53 12.82 29.57
N ARG A 20 5.86 12.13 28.46
CA ARG A 20 5.93 12.73 27.11
C ARG A 20 4.71 12.44 26.24
N VAL A 21 3.75 11.65 26.74
CA VAL A 21 2.55 11.34 25.98
C VAL A 21 1.59 12.53 26.10
N PRO A 22 1.23 13.20 25.00
CA PRO A 22 0.29 14.30 25.06
C PRO A 22 -1.03 13.84 25.70
N PRO A 23 -1.65 14.60 26.63
CA PRO A 23 -2.85 14.17 27.35
C PRO A 23 -4.01 13.78 26.43
N TRP A 24 -4.12 14.40 25.25
CA TRP A 24 -5.13 14.06 24.26
C TRP A 24 -4.98 12.62 23.73
N VAL A 25 -3.77 12.06 23.67
CA VAL A 25 -3.54 10.67 23.25
C VAL A 25 -4.12 9.71 24.30
N LEU A 26 -3.91 9.99 25.59
CA LEU A 26 -4.45 9.18 26.67
C LEU A 26 -5.98 9.22 26.68
N VAL A 27 -6.56 10.41 26.44
CA VAL A 27 -8.02 10.58 26.29
C VAL A 27 -8.55 9.75 25.11
N LEU A 28 -7.89 9.78 23.95
CA LEU A 28 -8.29 8.98 22.78
C LEU A 28 -8.16 7.47 23.03
N VAL A 29 -7.10 7.02 23.70
CA VAL A 29 -6.91 5.60 24.05
C VAL A 29 -7.96 5.15 25.05
N ALA A 30 -8.21 5.93 26.11
CA ALA A 30 -9.23 5.61 27.10
C ALA A 30 -10.63 5.61 26.47
N ALA A 31 -10.97 6.62 25.65
CA ALA A 31 -12.22 6.66 24.90
C ALA A 31 -12.35 5.45 23.96
N GLY A 32 -11.28 5.07 23.25
CA GLY A 32 -11.24 3.89 22.40
C GLY A 32 -11.48 2.59 23.17
N LEU A 33 -10.85 2.40 24.32
CA LEU A 33 -11.03 1.21 25.18
C LEU A 33 -12.45 1.15 25.77
N VAL A 34 -13.00 2.29 26.21
CA VAL A 34 -14.39 2.37 26.67
C VAL A 34 -15.35 2.04 25.53
N VAL A 35 -15.14 2.58 24.33
CA VAL A 35 -15.94 2.23 23.15
C VAL A 35 -15.83 0.73 22.89
N LEU A 36 -14.62 0.18 22.74
CA LEU A 36 -14.40 -1.24 22.47
C LEU A 36 -15.06 -2.17 23.50
N SER A 37 -14.97 -1.85 24.79
CA SER A 37 -15.62 -2.65 25.84
C SER A 37 -17.15 -2.60 25.76
N ARG A 38 -17.73 -1.44 25.43
CA ARG A 38 -19.18 -1.29 25.20
C ARG A 38 -19.64 -2.01 23.94
N LEU A 39 -18.81 -2.01 22.88
CA LEU A 39 -19.06 -2.74 21.64
C LEU A 39 -19.06 -4.26 21.88
N ALA A 40 -18.08 -4.78 22.61
CA ALA A 40 -17.94 -6.22 22.86
C ALA A 40 -19.10 -6.82 23.66
N GLY A 41 -19.71 -6.06 24.57
CA GLY A 41 -20.85 -6.49 25.37
C GLY A 41 -22.19 -6.49 24.63
N SER A 42 -22.28 -5.81 23.48
CA SER A 42 -23.55 -5.62 22.77
C SER A 42 -23.85 -6.75 21.79
N GLU A 43 -25.03 -7.36 21.90
CA GLU A 43 -25.52 -8.37 20.94
C GLU A 43 -25.58 -7.80 19.51
N VAL A 44 -25.99 -6.52 19.39
CA VAL A 44 -26.10 -5.82 18.11
C VAL A 44 -24.76 -5.77 17.36
N TYR A 45 -23.69 -5.48 18.08
CA TYR A 45 -22.35 -5.43 17.47
C TYR A 45 -21.83 -6.83 17.15
N ARG A 46 -22.11 -7.85 17.98
CA ARG A 46 -21.76 -9.24 17.67
C ARG A 46 -22.46 -9.76 16.42
N GLU A 47 -23.73 -9.42 16.21
CA GLU A 47 -24.45 -9.73 14.96
C GLU A 47 -23.86 -8.99 13.76
N THR A 48 -23.61 -7.68 13.92
CA THR A 48 -23.04 -6.84 12.87
C THR A 48 -21.65 -7.34 12.44
N LEU A 49 -20.76 -7.65 13.39
CA LEU A 49 -19.42 -8.17 13.10
C LEU A 49 -19.47 -9.52 12.39
N ARG A 50 -20.39 -10.41 12.76
CA ARG A 50 -20.61 -11.69 12.07
C ARG A 50 -21.04 -11.47 10.62
N PHE A 51 -21.93 -10.50 10.37
CA PHE A 51 -22.37 -10.15 9.02
C PHE A 51 -21.23 -9.58 8.17
N LEU A 52 -20.38 -8.72 8.75
CA LEU A 52 -19.28 -8.06 8.05
C LEU A 52 -18.06 -8.95 7.79
N ALA A 53 -17.95 -10.11 8.47
CA ALA A 53 -16.79 -11.00 8.38
C ALA A 53 -16.46 -11.43 6.93
N ALA A 54 -17.48 -11.69 6.12
CA ALA A 54 -17.29 -12.02 4.71
C ALA A 54 -16.69 -10.83 3.93
N GLY A 55 -17.17 -9.61 4.16
CA GLY A 55 -16.64 -8.40 3.53
C GLY A 55 -15.17 -8.14 3.87
N VAL A 56 -14.72 -8.49 5.08
CA VAL A 56 -13.30 -8.44 5.47
C VAL A 56 -12.43 -9.32 4.57
N SER A 57 -12.85 -10.57 4.34
CA SER A 57 -12.09 -11.50 3.47
C SER A 57 -11.97 -10.99 2.03
N THR A 58 -13.07 -10.48 1.46
CA THR A 58 -13.07 -9.87 0.11
C THR A 58 -12.15 -8.65 0.05
N THR A 59 -12.17 -7.81 1.08
CA THR A 59 -11.31 -6.61 1.19
C THR A 59 -9.83 -6.99 1.16
N LEU A 60 -9.43 -7.98 1.98
CA LEU A 60 -8.06 -8.48 2.01
C LEU A 60 -7.65 -9.13 0.68
N PHE A 61 -8.54 -9.92 0.07
CA PHE A 61 -8.30 -10.51 -1.24
C PHE A 61 -8.08 -9.44 -2.31
N LEU A 62 -8.98 -8.45 -2.40
CA LEU A 62 -8.84 -7.33 -3.34
C LEU A 62 -7.53 -6.59 -3.13
N THR A 63 -7.16 -6.31 -1.88
CA THR A 63 -5.91 -5.63 -1.55
C THR A 63 -4.71 -6.41 -2.08
N VAL A 64 -4.60 -7.70 -1.75
CA VAL A 64 -3.46 -8.54 -2.17
C VAL A 64 -3.42 -8.72 -3.69
N ALA A 65 -4.55 -9.05 -4.31
CA ALA A 65 -4.62 -9.29 -5.75
C ALA A 65 -4.35 -8.02 -6.56
N SER A 66 -4.93 -6.88 -6.18
CA SER A 66 -4.68 -5.60 -6.85
C SER A 66 -3.23 -5.15 -6.65
N PHE A 67 -2.66 -5.35 -5.47
CA PHE A 67 -1.27 -5.00 -5.21
C PHE A 67 -0.31 -5.86 -6.04
N ALA A 68 -0.60 -7.15 -6.22
CA ALA A 68 0.19 -8.01 -7.10
C ALA A 68 0.18 -7.50 -8.55
N VAL A 69 -0.99 -7.08 -9.07
CA VAL A 69 -1.11 -6.43 -10.38
C VAL A 69 -0.32 -5.11 -10.41
N ALA A 70 -0.41 -4.31 -9.35
CA ALA A 70 0.29 -3.03 -9.25
C ALA A 70 1.82 -3.19 -9.25
N LEU A 71 2.36 -4.19 -8.52
CA LEU A 71 3.80 -4.51 -8.53
C LEU A 71 4.27 -4.85 -9.95
N VAL A 72 3.52 -5.67 -10.68
CA VAL A 72 3.85 -6.05 -12.06
C VAL A 72 3.73 -4.86 -13.00
N ALA A 73 2.60 -4.15 -12.99
CA ALA A 73 2.36 -3.01 -13.86
C ALA A 73 3.37 -1.89 -13.62
N GLY A 74 3.67 -1.59 -12.35
CA GLY A 74 4.64 -0.59 -11.97
C GLY A 74 6.07 -0.97 -12.38
N LEU A 75 6.45 -2.24 -12.23
CA LEU A 75 7.77 -2.71 -12.64
C LEU A 75 7.91 -2.64 -14.16
N VAL A 76 6.90 -3.09 -14.91
CA VAL A 76 6.88 -2.99 -16.37
C VAL A 76 7.00 -1.53 -16.80
N ALA A 77 6.21 -0.62 -16.24
CA ALA A 77 6.28 0.80 -16.56
C ALA A 77 7.66 1.41 -16.22
N ALA A 78 8.24 1.07 -15.08
CA ALA A 78 9.58 1.51 -14.70
C ALA A 78 10.66 1.02 -15.70
N LEU A 79 10.60 -0.25 -16.11
CA LEU A 79 11.53 -0.82 -17.09
C LEU A 79 11.36 -0.18 -18.48
N LEU A 80 10.12 0.05 -18.93
CA LEU A 80 9.84 0.70 -20.20
C LEU A 80 10.37 2.14 -20.26
N ARG A 81 10.36 2.87 -19.14
CA ARG A 81 10.95 4.22 -19.06
C ARG A 81 12.47 4.23 -19.22
N LEU A 82 13.14 3.15 -18.79
CA LEU A 82 14.59 2.97 -18.99
C LEU A 82 14.95 2.53 -20.41
N SER A 83 13.96 2.23 -21.26
CA SER A 83 14.19 1.81 -22.63
C SER A 83 14.84 2.91 -23.46
N ARG A 84 15.75 2.50 -24.35
CA ARG A 84 16.35 3.38 -25.37
C ARG A 84 15.31 3.83 -26.39
N SER A 85 14.28 3.01 -26.63
CA SER A 85 13.21 3.32 -27.57
C SER A 85 12.37 4.51 -27.07
N VAL A 86 12.29 5.55 -27.89
CA VAL A 86 11.48 6.74 -27.60
C VAL A 86 10.02 6.35 -27.41
N LEU A 87 9.48 5.47 -28.27
CA LEU A 87 8.09 5.04 -28.19
C LEU A 87 7.75 4.37 -26.86
N LEU A 88 8.55 3.38 -26.44
CA LEU A 88 8.31 2.65 -25.19
C LEU A 88 8.39 3.57 -23.97
N ARG A 89 9.38 4.47 -23.97
CA ARG A 89 9.52 5.47 -22.91
C ARG A 89 8.33 6.42 -22.87
N THR A 90 7.87 6.92 -24.03
CA THR A 90 6.72 7.82 -24.12
C THR A 90 5.44 7.14 -23.65
N VAL A 91 5.19 5.89 -24.04
CA VAL A 91 4.02 5.12 -23.58
C VAL A 91 4.02 4.98 -22.06
N ALA A 92 5.17 4.65 -21.47
CA ALA A 92 5.27 4.48 -20.02
C ALA A 92 5.14 5.81 -19.26
N VAL A 93 5.70 6.91 -19.78
CA VAL A 93 5.52 8.24 -19.21
C VAL A 93 4.04 8.64 -19.28
N LEU A 94 3.39 8.48 -20.43
CA LEU A 94 1.98 8.81 -20.61
C LEU A 94 1.09 8.01 -19.65
N TYR A 95 1.32 6.70 -19.53
CA TYR A 95 0.63 5.85 -18.56
C TYR A 95 0.75 6.41 -17.14
N VAL A 96 1.98 6.70 -16.68
CA VAL A 96 2.22 7.17 -15.32
C VAL A 96 1.58 8.54 -15.08
N GLU A 97 1.79 9.50 -15.97
CA GLU A 97 1.28 10.87 -15.81
C GLU A 97 -0.25 10.93 -15.86
N VAL A 98 -0.88 10.22 -16.81
CA VAL A 98 -2.34 10.22 -16.94
C VAL A 98 -2.98 9.51 -15.75
N VAL A 99 -2.49 8.32 -15.38
CA VAL A 99 -3.09 7.53 -14.30
C VAL A 99 -2.97 8.24 -12.95
N ARG A 100 -1.85 8.93 -12.70
CA ARG A 100 -1.67 9.72 -11.47
C ARG A 100 -2.42 11.05 -11.50
N GLY A 101 -2.70 11.58 -12.69
CA GLY A 101 -3.49 12.81 -12.87
C GLY A 101 -5.00 12.62 -12.73
N VAL A 102 -5.50 11.38 -12.85
CA VAL A 102 -6.92 11.05 -12.75
C VAL A 102 -7.26 10.50 -11.35
N PRO A 103 -8.36 10.93 -10.70
CA PRO A 103 -8.78 10.34 -9.43
C PRO A 103 -8.97 8.82 -9.53
N LEU A 104 -8.47 8.08 -8.54
CA LEU A 104 -8.49 6.61 -8.57
C LEU A 104 -9.91 6.03 -8.73
N LEU A 105 -10.93 6.65 -8.12
CA LEU A 105 -12.32 6.25 -8.31
C LEU A 105 -12.77 6.37 -9.77
N VAL A 106 -12.44 7.49 -10.44
CA VAL A 106 -12.80 7.71 -11.84
C VAL A 106 -12.11 6.68 -12.74
N LEU A 107 -10.83 6.40 -12.47
CA LEU A 107 -10.08 5.36 -13.18
C LEU A 107 -10.69 3.97 -12.97
N LEU A 108 -11.07 3.64 -11.75
CA LEU A 108 -11.75 2.38 -11.41
C LEU A 108 -13.06 2.23 -12.19
N LEU A 109 -13.89 3.27 -12.22
CA LEU A 109 -15.14 3.26 -12.99
C LEU A 109 -14.87 3.10 -14.49
N TYR A 110 -13.88 3.81 -15.03
CA TYR A 110 -13.51 3.72 -16.43
C TYR A 110 -13.02 2.31 -16.79
N ILE A 111 -12.15 1.72 -15.96
CA ILE A 111 -11.67 0.36 -16.19
C ILE A 111 -12.83 -0.65 -16.08
N ALA A 112 -13.67 -0.52 -15.05
CA ALA A 112 -14.77 -1.45 -14.79
C ALA A 112 -15.86 -1.44 -15.87
N PHE A 113 -16.20 -0.26 -16.39
CA PHE A 113 -17.34 -0.08 -17.30
C PHE A 113 -16.95 0.13 -18.77
N VAL A 114 -15.70 0.48 -19.06
CA VAL A 114 -15.22 0.71 -20.44
C VAL A 114 -14.19 -0.34 -20.82
N VAL A 115 -13.07 -0.41 -20.10
CA VAL A 115 -11.92 -1.22 -20.52
C VAL A 115 -12.18 -2.72 -20.43
N THR A 116 -12.59 -3.24 -19.27
CA THR A 116 -12.76 -4.71 -19.15
C THR A 116 -13.94 -5.25 -19.96
N PRO A 117 -15.10 -4.56 -20.10
CA PRO A 117 -16.13 -5.00 -21.02
C PRO A 117 -15.65 -5.05 -22.47
N TRP A 118 -14.93 -4.03 -22.93
CA TRP A 118 -14.32 -4.01 -24.26
C TRP A 118 -13.33 -5.18 -24.44
N LEU A 119 -12.48 -5.45 -23.45
CA LEU A 119 -11.59 -6.62 -23.47
C LEU A 119 -12.37 -7.93 -23.55
N ALA A 120 -13.48 -8.06 -22.82
CA ALA A 120 -14.35 -9.24 -22.88
C ALA A 120 -14.88 -9.48 -24.30
N ASP A 121 -15.25 -8.40 -25.01
CA ASP A 121 -15.82 -8.47 -26.35
C ASP A 121 -14.77 -8.82 -27.41
N VAL A 122 -13.57 -8.24 -27.32
CA VAL A 122 -12.49 -8.50 -28.28
C VAL A 122 -11.85 -9.88 -28.06
N THR A 123 -11.72 -10.32 -26.81
CA THR A 123 -11.07 -11.60 -26.48
C THR A 123 -12.02 -12.79 -26.40
N GLY A 124 -13.34 -12.54 -26.28
CA GLY A 124 -14.34 -13.56 -25.98
C GLY A 124 -14.29 -14.09 -24.54
N VAL A 125 -13.42 -13.54 -23.70
CA VAL A 125 -13.11 -14.06 -22.37
C VAL A 125 -14.06 -13.47 -21.32
N ARG A 126 -14.97 -14.29 -20.79
CA ARG A 126 -16.09 -13.80 -19.96
C ARG A 126 -15.68 -13.29 -18.57
N TRP A 127 -14.57 -13.76 -17.99
CA TRP A 127 -14.18 -13.36 -16.62
C TRP A 127 -13.84 -11.87 -16.50
N TRP A 128 -13.53 -11.18 -17.60
CA TRP A 128 -13.39 -9.72 -17.62
C TRP A 128 -14.65 -8.95 -17.18
N ARG A 129 -15.82 -9.60 -17.22
CA ARG A 129 -17.09 -9.01 -16.78
C ARG A 129 -17.37 -9.19 -15.29
N ASP A 130 -16.54 -9.97 -14.57
CA ASP A 130 -16.66 -10.15 -13.14
C ASP A 130 -16.28 -8.87 -12.37
N ASN A 131 -17.08 -8.52 -11.34
CA ASN A 131 -16.88 -7.26 -10.60
C ASN A 131 -15.60 -7.27 -9.74
N VAL A 132 -15.21 -8.43 -9.20
CA VAL A 132 -13.96 -8.56 -8.44
C VAL A 132 -12.78 -8.37 -9.38
N VAL A 133 -12.84 -8.95 -10.57
CA VAL A 133 -11.81 -8.78 -11.62
C VAL A 133 -11.70 -7.31 -12.03
N ARG A 134 -12.83 -6.64 -12.27
CA ARG A 134 -12.87 -5.20 -12.56
C ARG A 134 -12.22 -4.37 -11.47
N ALA A 135 -12.52 -4.66 -10.21
CA ALA A 135 -11.89 -3.99 -9.07
C ALA A 135 -10.38 -4.23 -9.02
N VAL A 136 -9.94 -5.49 -9.18
CA VAL A 136 -8.52 -5.86 -9.15
C VAL A 136 -7.73 -5.16 -10.25
N MET A 137 -8.27 -5.12 -11.47
CA MET A 137 -7.63 -4.42 -12.58
C MET A 137 -7.65 -2.91 -12.40
N GLY A 138 -8.77 -2.34 -11.95
CA GLY A 138 -8.91 -0.90 -11.75
C GLY A 138 -7.94 -0.36 -10.69
N LEU A 139 -7.94 -0.99 -9.51
CA LEU A 139 -7.06 -0.63 -8.41
C LEU A 139 -5.60 -0.97 -8.74
N GLY A 140 -5.33 -2.14 -9.33
CA GLY A 140 -3.98 -2.59 -9.67
C GLY A 140 -3.31 -1.74 -10.73
N ILE A 141 -4.00 -1.40 -11.82
CA ILE A 141 -3.48 -0.49 -12.86
C ILE A 141 -3.30 0.91 -12.29
N GLY A 142 -4.21 1.39 -11.44
CA GLY A 142 -4.10 2.68 -10.77
C GLY A 142 -2.84 2.77 -9.91
N TYR A 143 -2.71 1.86 -8.94
CA TYR A 143 -1.54 1.80 -8.06
C TYR A 143 -0.25 1.48 -8.81
N GLY A 144 -0.30 0.74 -9.92
CA GLY A 144 0.88 0.45 -10.74
C GLY A 144 1.63 1.70 -11.19
N ALA A 145 0.93 2.80 -11.47
CA ALA A 145 1.57 4.06 -11.86
C ALA A 145 2.30 4.73 -10.68
N TYR A 146 1.73 4.66 -9.48
CA TYR A 146 2.40 5.13 -8.25
C TYR A 146 3.64 4.29 -7.95
N LEU A 147 3.52 2.96 -8.07
CA LEU A 147 4.62 2.03 -7.84
C LEU A 147 5.75 2.21 -8.87
N ALA A 148 5.45 2.56 -10.13
CA ALA A 148 6.45 2.89 -11.13
C ALA A 148 7.34 4.07 -10.70
N GLU A 149 6.76 5.09 -10.05
CA GLU A 149 7.50 6.23 -9.51
C GLU A 149 8.32 5.86 -8.28
N VAL A 150 7.79 5.01 -7.41
CA VAL A 150 8.54 4.46 -6.28
C VAL A 150 9.78 3.72 -6.79
N TYR A 151 9.64 2.86 -7.80
CA TYR A 151 10.77 2.15 -8.41
C TYR A 151 11.80 3.12 -9.01
N ARG A 152 11.35 4.12 -9.77
CA ARG A 152 12.24 5.13 -10.35
C ARG A 152 12.99 5.89 -9.27
N ALA A 153 12.29 6.43 -8.28
CA ALA A 153 12.87 7.20 -7.18
C ALA A 153 13.88 6.36 -6.39
N GLY A 154 13.60 5.08 -6.16
CA GLY A 154 14.53 4.18 -5.48
C GLY A 154 15.81 3.89 -6.25
N ILE A 155 15.76 3.83 -7.58
CA ILE A 155 16.96 3.70 -8.43
C ILE A 155 17.76 5.01 -8.46
N GLU A 156 17.07 6.14 -8.61
CA GLU A 156 17.69 7.47 -8.65
C GLU A 156 18.32 7.90 -7.32
N ALA A 157 17.84 7.36 -6.20
CA ALA A 157 18.39 7.58 -4.88
C ALA A 157 19.80 6.98 -4.69
N ILE A 158 20.27 6.11 -5.60
CA ILE A 158 21.61 5.53 -5.52
C ILE A 158 22.67 6.56 -5.92
N PRO A 159 23.66 6.86 -5.06
CA PRO A 159 24.71 7.83 -5.38
C PRO A 159 25.47 7.46 -6.65
N ARG A 160 25.67 8.43 -7.55
CA ARG A 160 26.42 8.21 -8.80
C ARG A 160 27.83 7.69 -8.55
N GLY A 161 28.48 8.13 -7.47
CA GLY A 161 29.80 7.64 -7.07
C GLY A 161 29.88 6.12 -6.85
N GLN A 162 28.78 5.46 -6.43
CA GLN A 162 28.75 4.01 -6.33
C GLN A 162 28.76 3.32 -7.70
N VAL A 163 28.04 3.91 -8.66
CA VAL A 163 28.02 3.43 -10.05
C VAL A 163 29.38 3.66 -10.70
N GLU A 164 29.98 4.84 -10.51
CA GLU A 164 31.31 5.18 -11.03
C GLU A 164 32.40 4.28 -10.43
N ALA A 165 32.41 4.08 -9.11
CA ALA A 165 33.35 3.18 -8.45
C ALA A 165 33.23 1.74 -8.96
N ALA A 166 32.01 1.23 -9.15
CA ALA A 166 31.79 -0.11 -9.69
C ALA A 166 32.36 -0.26 -11.11
N LEU A 167 32.12 0.72 -11.97
CA LEU A 167 32.67 0.75 -13.33
C LEU A 167 34.20 0.86 -13.32
N SER A 168 34.78 1.66 -12.43
CA SER A 168 36.24 1.78 -12.26
C SER A 168 36.90 0.49 -11.76
N LEU A 169 36.18 -0.34 -11.02
CA LEU A 169 36.61 -1.69 -10.60
C LEU A 169 36.43 -2.74 -11.71
N GLY A 170 36.04 -2.34 -12.93
CA GLY A 170 35.92 -3.22 -14.09
C GLY A 170 34.59 -3.96 -14.23
N LEU A 171 33.58 -3.64 -13.40
CA LEU A 171 32.25 -4.22 -13.55
C LEU A 171 31.59 -3.68 -14.83
N SER A 172 30.98 -4.57 -15.63
CA SER A 172 30.10 -4.17 -16.73
C SER A 172 28.85 -3.45 -16.21
N ARG A 173 28.13 -2.73 -17.08
CA ARG A 173 26.85 -2.09 -16.70
C ARG A 173 25.83 -3.08 -16.13
N ALA A 174 25.78 -4.30 -16.67
CA ALA A 174 24.88 -5.35 -16.18
C ALA A 174 25.30 -5.86 -14.80
N GLN A 175 26.61 -6.05 -14.57
CA GLN A 175 27.12 -6.44 -13.26
C GLN A 175 26.94 -5.32 -12.22
N THR A 176 27.16 -4.07 -12.61
CA THR A 176 26.92 -2.89 -11.76
C THR A 176 25.44 -2.80 -11.35
N LEU A 177 24.53 -2.98 -12.31
CA LEU A 177 23.10 -3.00 -12.03
C LEU A 177 22.74 -4.13 -11.06
N ARG A 178 23.20 -5.36 -11.33
CA ARG A 178 22.86 -6.57 -10.54
C ARG A 178 23.44 -6.58 -9.14
N HIS A 179 24.70 -6.18 -8.96
CA HIS A 179 25.42 -6.37 -7.70
C HIS A 179 25.50 -5.10 -6.85
N VAL A 180 25.33 -3.92 -7.44
CA VAL A 180 25.44 -2.64 -6.74
C VAL A 180 24.09 -1.97 -6.66
N VAL A 181 23.50 -1.60 -7.80
CA VAL A 181 22.29 -0.75 -7.84
C VAL A 181 21.05 -1.49 -7.34
N LEU A 182 20.70 -2.65 -7.91
CA LEU A 182 19.46 -3.37 -7.60
C LEU A 182 19.33 -3.76 -6.12
N PRO A 183 20.36 -4.34 -5.45
CA PRO A 183 20.24 -4.70 -4.04
C PRO A 183 20.00 -3.50 -3.13
N GLN A 184 20.57 -2.34 -3.45
CA GLN A 184 20.39 -1.10 -2.69
C GLN A 184 19.04 -0.46 -3.00
N ALA A 185 18.68 -0.36 -4.29
CA ALA A 185 17.41 0.20 -4.72
C ALA A 185 16.23 -0.59 -4.10
N LEU A 186 16.30 -1.93 -4.08
CA LEU A 186 15.30 -2.79 -3.44
C LEU A 186 15.06 -2.42 -1.98
N ARG A 187 16.12 -2.14 -1.21
CA ARG A 187 15.99 -1.73 0.20
C ARG A 187 15.34 -0.37 0.35
N ILE A 188 15.57 0.54 -0.60
CA ILE A 188 14.97 1.88 -0.62
C ILE A 188 13.49 1.82 -0.99
N VAL A 189 13.10 0.96 -1.94
CA VAL A 189 11.70 0.89 -2.42
C VAL A 189 10.79 0.05 -1.52
N LEU A 190 11.31 -0.94 -0.78
CA LEU A 190 10.45 -1.82 0.02
C LEU A 190 9.56 -1.08 1.06
N PRO A 191 10.08 -0.11 1.84
CA PRO A 191 9.23 0.66 2.76
C PRO A 191 8.08 1.44 2.10
N PRO A 192 8.30 2.28 1.06
CA PRO A 192 7.19 2.97 0.39
C PRO A 192 6.21 2.02 -0.30
N LEU A 193 6.66 0.89 -0.87
CA LEU A 193 5.73 -0.14 -1.38
C LEU A 193 4.79 -0.66 -0.28
N GLY A 194 5.31 -0.88 0.92
CA GLY A 194 4.49 -1.27 2.07
C GLY A 194 3.46 -0.19 2.45
N ASN A 195 3.84 1.08 2.39
CA ASN A 195 2.90 2.18 2.64
C ASN A 195 1.80 2.24 1.57
N ASP A 196 2.13 2.04 0.30
CA ASP A 196 1.15 1.98 -0.79
C ASP A 196 0.22 0.76 -0.65
N PHE A 197 0.71 -0.38 -0.15
CA PHE A 197 -0.15 -1.53 0.16
C PHE A 197 -1.21 -1.18 1.24
N VAL A 198 -0.80 -0.47 2.29
CA VAL A 198 -1.72 -0.02 3.36
C VAL A 198 -2.68 1.05 2.83
N ALA A 199 -2.24 1.90 1.92
CA ALA A 199 -3.11 2.87 1.24
C ALA A 199 -4.16 2.15 0.39
N LEU A 200 -3.74 1.18 -0.43
CA LEU A 200 -4.60 0.35 -1.27
C LEU A 200 -5.66 -0.41 -0.45
N LEU A 201 -5.32 -0.88 0.76
CA LEU A 201 -6.27 -1.55 1.66
C LEU A 201 -7.46 -0.66 2.00
N LYS A 202 -7.23 0.65 2.17
CA LYS A 202 -8.30 1.61 2.43
C LYS A 202 -9.05 1.94 1.14
N ASP A 203 -8.31 2.13 0.05
CA ASP A 203 -8.88 2.48 -1.26
C ASP A 203 -9.65 1.33 -1.90
N SER A 204 -9.48 0.09 -1.44
CA SER A 204 -10.32 -1.03 -1.89
C SER A 204 -11.81 -0.82 -1.58
N SER A 205 -12.13 0.07 -0.63
CA SER A 205 -13.51 0.53 -0.37
C SER A 205 -14.17 1.17 -1.60
N LEU A 206 -13.38 1.72 -2.54
CA LEU A 206 -13.90 2.28 -3.79
C LEU A 206 -14.59 1.21 -4.65
N ALA A 207 -14.22 -0.07 -4.49
CA ALA A 207 -14.86 -1.18 -5.19
C ALA A 207 -16.34 -1.37 -4.82
N SER A 208 -16.79 -0.82 -3.69
CA SER A 208 -18.20 -0.80 -3.30
C SER A 208 -19.10 -0.13 -4.35
N VAL A 209 -18.58 0.89 -5.05
CA VAL A 209 -19.33 1.67 -6.06
C VAL A 209 -19.67 0.81 -7.28
N ILE A 210 -18.86 -0.20 -7.57
CA ILE A 210 -19.12 -1.18 -8.64
C ILE A 210 -19.73 -2.48 -8.11
N SER A 211 -20.37 -2.41 -6.95
CA SER A 211 -21.11 -3.52 -6.32
C SER A 211 -20.25 -4.75 -6.01
N VAL A 212 -18.98 -4.56 -5.67
CA VAL A 212 -18.18 -5.64 -5.07
C VAL A 212 -18.52 -5.73 -3.59
N THR A 213 -18.87 -6.94 -3.12
CA THR A 213 -19.20 -7.22 -1.71
C THR A 213 -17.95 -7.27 -0.83
N GLU A 214 -17.22 -6.16 -0.79
CA GLU A 214 -16.18 -5.89 0.21
C GLU A 214 -16.77 -5.25 1.47
N LEU A 215 -15.93 -4.88 2.44
CA LEU A 215 -16.35 -4.49 3.78
C LEU A 215 -17.32 -3.29 3.78
N THR A 216 -17.08 -2.27 2.95
CA THR A 216 -17.92 -1.08 2.86
C THR A 216 -19.29 -1.43 2.28
N TYR A 217 -19.34 -2.21 1.20
CA TYR A 217 -20.57 -2.66 0.58
C TYR A 217 -21.36 -3.61 1.48
N SER A 218 -20.68 -4.52 2.20
CA SER A 218 -21.32 -5.34 3.25
C SER A 218 -21.94 -4.47 4.34
N GLY A 219 -21.29 -3.36 4.72
CA GLY A 219 -21.88 -2.35 5.60
C GLY A 219 -23.19 -1.80 5.04
N ASN A 220 -23.18 -1.34 3.79
CA ASN A 220 -24.37 -0.81 3.13
C ASN A 220 -25.53 -1.83 3.10
N LEU A 221 -25.24 -3.10 2.80
CA LEU A 221 -26.24 -4.18 2.82
C LEU A 221 -26.83 -4.40 4.22
N ASN A 222 -25.99 -4.36 5.26
CA ASN A 222 -26.48 -4.52 6.63
C ASN A 222 -27.36 -3.34 7.06
N VAL A 223 -26.98 -2.12 6.70
CA VAL A 223 -27.79 -0.91 6.97
C VAL A 223 -29.13 -1.01 6.23
N ALA A 224 -29.14 -1.40 4.96
CA ALA A 224 -30.38 -1.56 4.20
C ALA A 224 -31.34 -2.60 4.83
N ARG A 225 -30.80 -3.61 5.51
CA ARG A 225 -31.58 -4.65 6.18
C ARG A 225 -32.06 -4.25 7.58
N THR A 226 -31.24 -3.56 8.34
CA THR A 226 -31.44 -3.34 9.79
C THR A 226 -31.79 -1.90 10.16
N PHE A 227 -31.57 -0.95 9.24
CA PHE A 227 -31.64 0.50 9.46
C PHE A 227 -30.68 1.03 10.54
N ARG A 228 -29.71 0.22 10.98
CA ARG A 228 -28.72 0.54 12.03
C ARG A 228 -27.44 1.12 11.46
N SER A 229 -27.52 2.35 10.94
CA SER A 229 -26.38 3.04 10.32
C SER A 229 -25.24 3.30 11.30
N PHE A 230 -25.57 3.74 12.52
CA PHE A 230 -24.57 4.12 13.53
C PHE A 230 -23.71 2.91 13.95
N GLU A 231 -24.35 1.80 14.29
CA GLU A 231 -23.66 0.58 14.72
C GLU A 231 -22.86 -0.03 13.57
N THR A 232 -23.44 -0.07 12.37
CA THR A 232 -22.80 -0.69 11.20
C THR A 232 -21.55 0.08 10.76
N TYR A 233 -21.64 1.39 10.55
CA TYR A 233 -20.48 2.14 10.07
C TYR A 233 -19.39 2.30 11.14
N ASN A 234 -19.74 2.30 12.42
CA ASN A 234 -18.74 2.19 13.49
C ASN A 234 -18.01 0.85 13.45
N ALA A 235 -18.71 -0.25 13.20
CA ALA A 235 -18.09 -1.57 13.05
C ALA A 235 -17.20 -1.63 11.79
N VAL A 236 -17.65 -1.10 10.65
CA VAL A 236 -16.86 -0.99 9.41
C VAL A 236 -15.59 -0.17 9.64
N ALA A 237 -15.71 1.01 10.25
CA ALA A 237 -14.56 1.88 10.54
C ALA A 237 -13.55 1.19 11.46
N LEU A 238 -14.03 0.51 12.51
CA LEU A 238 -13.18 -0.24 13.43
C LEU A 238 -12.45 -1.38 12.71
N LEU A 239 -13.14 -2.13 11.85
CA LEU A 239 -12.54 -3.23 11.08
C LEU A 239 -11.46 -2.71 10.11
N TYR A 240 -11.72 -1.62 9.37
CA TYR A 240 -10.70 -0.98 8.54
C TYR A 240 -9.50 -0.51 9.37
N LEU A 241 -9.73 0.10 10.53
CA LEU A 241 -8.67 0.54 11.42
C LEU A 241 -7.82 -0.64 11.89
N CYS A 242 -8.44 -1.74 12.33
CA CYS A 242 -7.74 -2.96 12.75
C CYS A 242 -6.87 -3.52 11.60
N MET A 243 -7.43 -3.64 10.40
CA MET A 243 -6.70 -4.12 9.22
C MET A 243 -5.53 -3.17 8.85
N THR A 244 -5.77 -1.87 8.89
CA THR A 244 -4.77 -0.83 8.58
C THR A 244 -3.63 -0.84 9.60
N LEU A 245 -3.94 -0.97 10.90
CA LEU A 245 -2.95 -1.05 11.97
C LEU A 245 -2.12 -2.33 11.87
N ALA A 246 -2.76 -3.47 11.56
CA ALA A 246 -2.08 -4.74 11.32
C ALA A 246 -1.13 -4.65 10.10
N GLY A 247 -1.61 -4.11 8.98
CA GLY A 247 -0.78 -3.85 7.79
C GLY A 247 0.39 -2.92 8.10
N SER A 248 0.13 -1.80 8.77
CA SER A 248 1.17 -0.83 9.18
C SER A 248 2.20 -1.45 10.12
N ALA A 249 1.79 -2.36 11.01
CA ALA A 249 2.71 -3.10 11.87
C ALA A 249 3.61 -4.04 11.03
N GLY A 250 3.05 -4.69 10.02
CA GLY A 250 3.80 -5.47 9.03
C GLY A 250 4.83 -4.62 8.28
N VAL A 251 4.45 -3.43 7.82
CA VAL A 251 5.39 -2.48 7.16
C VAL A 251 6.50 -2.05 8.10
N ARG A 252 6.18 -1.71 9.36
CA ARG A 252 7.21 -1.37 10.37
C ARG A 252 8.17 -2.52 10.65
N LEU A 253 7.69 -3.77 10.62
CA LEU A 253 8.56 -4.93 10.75
C LEU A 253 9.48 -5.05 9.53
N LEU A 254 8.94 -4.90 8.32
CA LEU A 254 9.71 -4.90 7.08
C LEU A 254 10.81 -3.82 7.11
N GLU A 255 10.48 -2.60 7.53
CA GLU A 255 11.45 -1.51 7.68
C GLU A 255 12.60 -1.84 8.64
N ARG A 256 12.29 -2.49 9.77
CA ARG A 256 13.34 -2.87 10.73
C ARG A 256 14.30 -3.88 10.14
N VAL A 257 13.82 -4.79 9.29
CA VAL A 257 14.65 -5.80 8.61
C VAL A 257 15.47 -5.16 7.48
N THR A 258 14.95 -4.15 6.79
CA THR A 258 15.64 -3.51 5.66
C THR A 258 16.63 -2.42 6.06
N ARG A 259 16.51 -1.82 7.26
CA ARG A 259 17.48 -0.87 7.82
C ARG A 259 18.78 -1.58 8.24
N ALA A 260 19.82 -1.49 7.42
CA ALA A 260 21.17 -1.89 7.82
C ALA A 260 21.82 -0.82 8.73
N PRO A 261 22.61 -1.21 9.76
CA PRO A 261 23.42 -0.27 10.53
C PRO A 261 24.40 0.47 9.60
N GLY A 262 24.41 1.81 9.65
CA GLY A 262 25.39 2.66 8.94
C GLY A 262 24.87 3.49 7.75
N TRP A 263 23.62 3.33 7.33
CA TRP A 263 23.05 4.08 6.20
C TRP A 263 22.48 5.48 6.56
N GLY A 264 22.39 5.81 7.85
CA GLY A 264 21.91 7.13 8.31
C GLY A 264 22.96 8.25 8.26
N ALA A 265 24.17 7.98 7.77
CA ALA A 265 25.30 8.93 7.80
C ALA A 265 25.43 9.80 6.53
N PHE A 266 24.53 9.65 5.54
CA PHE A 266 24.61 10.36 4.26
C PHE A 266 23.31 11.12 3.93
N THR A 267 22.70 11.76 4.92
CA THR A 267 21.83 12.91 4.68
C THR A 267 22.70 14.17 4.77
N PRO A 268 22.73 15.05 3.75
CA PRO A 268 23.41 16.34 3.85
C PRO A 268 22.82 17.24 4.94
#